data_AF-A0A1F8QK65-F1
#
_entry.id   AF-A0A1F8QK65-F1
#
_cell.length_a   1.000
_cell.length_b   1.000
_cell.length_c   1.000
_cell.angle_alpha   90.00
_cell.angle_beta   90.00
_cell.angle_gamma   90.00
#
_symmetry.space_group_name_H-M   'P 1'
#
loop_
_entity.id
_entity.type
_entity.pdbx_description
1 polymer ?
#
loop_
_entity_poly.entity_id
_entity_poly.type
_entity_poly.pdbx_seq_one_letter_code
_entity_poly.pdbx_strand_id
1 'polypeptide(L)'
;MNHSDIIQWLMLAKTPSIRNITLEQLLRRPEGDADVKAEQQAMKATGPIPNILSHQTKAGCWSSERSYYTPKYFSTHWSMLLLAELGADGSDPRMRKGAAFMLAATQNELTTTLEKGGHGLSCFWGNLLRYSLHCSQADNLQIQDIIRYLANDAQNNWCCPYNGGLPCAWGAARALWGLAALPALQRSPIVEASIQSGITFLLENHRLTTADYPTHGQVHPFWFRLNFPLFYQADILFVLRVMAELRVLDHPGAQPALEWLLSKCRPGGRWRGASPFRRRTWPGLADPEETSRWVSLF
;
A
#
# COMPACT_ATOMS: atom_id res chain seq x y z
N MET A 1 27.11 -9.07 4.62
CA MET A 1 25.97 -8.81 5.53
C MET A 1 25.74 -10.05 6.35
N ASN A 2 25.76 -9.96 7.68
CA ASN A 2 25.35 -11.08 8.52
C ASN A 2 23.81 -11.10 8.55
N HIS A 3 23.20 -11.93 7.70
CA HIS A 3 21.75 -12.06 7.61
C HIS A 3 21.13 -12.45 8.97
N SER A 4 21.90 -13.06 9.87
CA SER A 4 21.44 -13.39 11.22
C SER A 4 21.12 -12.14 12.06
N ASP A 5 21.92 -11.08 11.96
CA ASP A 5 21.80 -9.91 12.84
C ASP A 5 20.57 -9.04 12.52
N ILE A 6 20.23 -8.90 11.24
CA ILE A 6 19.03 -8.17 10.81
C ILE A 6 17.77 -8.93 11.20
N ILE A 7 17.74 -10.26 10.98
CA ILE A 7 16.59 -11.10 11.33
C ILE A 7 16.34 -11.06 12.83
N GLN A 8 17.38 -11.23 13.66
CA GLN A 8 17.24 -11.11 15.11
C GLN A 8 16.66 -9.75 15.51
N TRP A 9 17.16 -8.66 14.92
CA TRP A 9 16.66 -7.33 15.23
C TRP A 9 15.20 -7.10 14.80
N LEU A 10 14.77 -7.65 13.68
CA LEU A 10 13.37 -7.62 13.23
C LEU A 10 12.47 -8.48 14.12
N MET A 11 12.92 -9.66 14.56
CA MET A 11 12.19 -10.52 15.48
C MET A 11 12.03 -9.92 16.90
N LEU A 12 12.83 -8.91 17.25
CA LEU A 12 12.68 -8.12 18.47
C LEU A 12 11.68 -6.95 18.33
N ALA A 13 11.02 -6.80 17.18
CA ALA A 13 10.01 -5.76 16.99
C ALA A 13 8.94 -5.85 18.08
N LYS A 14 8.41 -4.70 18.51
CA LYS A 14 7.23 -4.67 19.40
C LYS A 14 5.95 -5.00 18.62
N THR A 15 5.90 -4.57 17.36
CA THR A 15 4.78 -4.74 16.43
C THR A 15 4.76 -6.16 15.87
N PRO A 16 3.73 -6.96 16.19
CA PRO A 16 3.64 -8.36 15.74
C PRO A 16 3.68 -8.52 14.21
N SER A 17 3.11 -7.58 13.46
CA SER A 17 3.15 -7.60 11.99
C SER A 17 4.57 -7.69 11.42
N ILE A 18 5.53 -6.99 12.02
CA ILE A 18 6.92 -6.99 11.55
C ILE A 18 7.52 -8.39 11.74
N ARG A 19 7.27 -9.03 12.89
CA ARG A 19 7.74 -10.38 13.19
C ARG A 19 7.09 -11.41 12.28
N ASN A 20 5.77 -11.33 12.09
CA ASN A 20 5.03 -12.23 11.20
C ASN A 20 5.56 -12.16 9.76
N ILE A 21 5.69 -10.96 9.20
CA ILE A 21 6.19 -10.77 7.83
C ILE A 21 7.65 -11.23 7.72
N THR A 22 8.48 -11.06 8.77
CA THR A 22 9.85 -11.58 8.81
C THR A 22 9.86 -13.11 8.69
N LEU A 23 9.00 -13.80 9.44
CA LEU A 23 8.88 -15.26 9.39
C LEU A 23 8.44 -15.74 8.00
N GLU A 24 7.41 -15.13 7.43
CA GLU A 24 6.81 -15.56 6.16
C GLU A 24 7.70 -15.20 4.95
N GLN A 25 8.19 -13.96 4.88
CA GLN A 25 8.83 -13.45 3.68
C GLN A 25 10.34 -13.63 3.67
N LEU A 26 11.02 -13.42 4.80
CA LEU A 26 12.48 -13.51 4.87
C LEU A 26 12.94 -14.92 5.26
N LEU A 27 12.26 -15.55 6.22
CA LEU A 27 12.57 -16.91 6.67
C LEU A 27 11.79 -18.00 5.92
N ARG A 28 10.86 -17.62 5.04
CA ARG A 28 10.06 -18.54 4.19
C ARG A 28 9.35 -19.63 5.00
N ARG A 29 8.90 -19.29 6.21
CA ARG A 29 8.09 -20.19 7.05
C ARG A 29 6.69 -20.32 6.45
N PRO A 30 6.15 -21.55 6.34
CA PRO A 30 4.80 -21.75 5.83
C PRO A 30 3.75 -21.27 6.84
N GLU A 31 2.55 -20.95 6.37
CA GLU A 31 1.40 -20.52 7.19
C GLU A 31 1.06 -21.52 8.32
N GLY A 32 1.35 -22.81 8.11
CA GLY A 32 1.13 -23.87 9.09
C GLY A 32 2.08 -23.86 10.29
N ASP A 33 3.22 -23.14 10.20
CA ASP A 33 4.29 -23.10 11.19
C ASP A 33 3.81 -22.52 12.53
N ALA A 34 4.31 -23.07 13.63
CA ALA A 34 3.87 -22.72 14.97
C ALA A 34 4.22 -21.27 15.34
N ASP A 35 5.40 -20.77 14.91
CA ASP A 35 5.84 -19.40 15.20
C ASP A 35 5.02 -18.40 14.39
N VAL A 36 4.72 -18.72 13.13
CA VAL A 36 3.83 -17.90 12.28
C VAL A 36 2.45 -17.79 12.91
N LYS A 37 1.86 -18.93 13.31
CA LYS A 37 0.55 -18.93 13.99
C LYS A 37 0.57 -18.15 15.30
N ALA A 38 1.64 -18.26 16.09
CA ALA A 38 1.79 -17.51 17.33
C ALA A 38 1.79 -16.00 17.06
N GLU A 39 2.52 -15.54 16.04
CA GLU A 39 2.53 -14.13 15.66
C GLU A 39 1.20 -13.65 15.07
N GLN A 40 0.53 -14.47 14.27
CA GLN A 40 -0.83 -14.16 13.80
C GLN A 40 -1.83 -14.01 14.96
N GLN A 41 -1.70 -14.81 16.02
CA GLN A 41 -2.51 -14.61 17.25
C GLN A 41 -2.09 -13.33 17.99
N ALA A 42 -0.79 -13.05 18.09
CA ALA A 42 -0.30 -11.81 18.69
C ALA A 42 -0.78 -10.55 17.95
N MET A 43 -0.86 -10.61 16.61
CA MET A 43 -1.44 -9.56 15.75
C MET A 43 -2.92 -9.33 16.02
N LYS A 44 -3.66 -10.34 16.49
CA LYS A 44 -5.08 -10.21 16.89
C LYS A 44 -5.25 -9.66 18.30
N ALA A 45 -4.26 -9.89 19.18
CA ALA A 45 -4.34 -9.55 20.60
C ALA A 45 -3.69 -8.19 20.94
N THR A 46 -2.60 -7.83 20.28
CA THR A 46 -1.76 -6.67 20.65
C THR A 46 -1.31 -5.85 19.45
N GLY A 47 -0.85 -4.61 19.71
CA GLY A 47 -0.30 -3.73 18.69
C GLY A 47 -1.35 -2.91 17.93
N PRO A 48 -0.99 -2.37 16.74
CA PRO A 48 -1.81 -1.38 16.05
C PRO A 48 -3.10 -1.99 15.45
N ILE A 49 -3.07 -3.23 14.96
CA ILE A 49 -4.25 -3.87 14.33
C ILE A 49 -5.47 -3.90 15.28
N PRO A 50 -5.40 -4.52 16.47
CA PRO A 50 -6.56 -4.58 17.36
C PRO A 50 -6.96 -3.21 17.88
N ASN A 51 -6.00 -2.28 18.05
CA ASN A 51 -6.30 -0.90 18.41
C ASN A 51 -7.14 -0.19 17.34
N ILE A 52 -6.80 -0.33 16.06
CA ILE A 52 -7.59 0.25 14.98
C ILE A 52 -8.95 -0.44 14.93
N LEU A 53 -8.98 -1.78 14.89
CA LEU A 53 -10.21 -2.56 14.75
C LEU A 53 -11.21 -2.33 15.90
N SER A 54 -10.75 -2.02 17.12
CA SER A 54 -11.64 -1.75 18.26
C SER A 54 -12.44 -0.46 18.13
N HIS A 55 -12.03 0.46 17.25
CA HIS A 55 -12.71 1.73 17.01
C HIS A 55 -13.68 1.68 15.82
N GLN A 56 -13.87 0.50 15.21
CA GLN A 56 -14.85 0.35 14.14
C GLN A 56 -16.27 0.55 14.70
N THR A 57 -17.09 1.34 14.02
CA THR A 57 -18.49 1.54 14.40
C THR A 57 -19.34 0.32 14.07
N LYS A 58 -20.58 0.30 14.58
CA LYS A 58 -21.57 -0.71 14.20
C LYS A 58 -21.88 -0.72 12.70
N ALA A 59 -21.65 0.36 11.96
CA ALA A 59 -21.82 0.39 10.51
C ALA A 59 -20.61 -0.15 9.72
N GLY A 60 -19.46 -0.39 10.39
CA GLY A 60 -18.24 -0.85 9.73
C GLY A 60 -17.26 0.26 9.35
N CYS A 61 -17.53 1.50 9.74
CA CYS A 61 -16.70 2.65 9.40
C CYS A 61 -15.79 3.08 10.56
N TRP A 62 -14.86 3.99 10.29
CA TRP A 62 -14.04 4.66 11.30
C TRP A 62 -14.29 6.16 11.30
N SER A 63 -14.19 6.78 12.48
CA SER A 63 -14.53 8.18 12.76
C SER A 63 -16.02 8.50 12.66
N SER A 64 -16.64 8.44 11.48
CA SER A 64 -18.06 8.73 11.30
C SER A 64 -18.60 8.19 9.98
N GLU A 65 -19.92 7.98 9.92
CA GLU A 65 -20.61 7.61 8.67
C GLU A 65 -20.75 8.79 7.69
N ARG A 66 -20.47 10.03 8.14
CA ARG A 66 -20.60 11.23 7.32
C ARG A 66 -19.50 11.35 6.26
N SER A 67 -18.34 10.73 6.47
CA SER A 67 -17.26 10.76 5.50
C SER A 67 -16.36 9.54 5.64
N TYR A 68 -16.18 8.83 4.52
CA TYR A 68 -15.21 7.74 4.43
C TYR A 68 -13.76 8.25 4.32
N TYR A 69 -13.55 9.54 4.01
CA TYR A 69 -12.24 10.14 3.68
C TYR A 69 -11.71 11.16 4.70
N THR A 70 -12.60 11.80 5.47
CA THR A 70 -12.26 12.84 6.45
C THR A 70 -12.69 12.39 7.86
N PRO A 71 -11.86 12.58 8.91
CA PRO A 71 -10.55 13.23 8.93
C PRO A 71 -9.45 12.41 8.24
N LYS A 72 -8.56 13.13 7.55
CA LYS A 72 -7.50 12.56 6.74
C LYS A 72 -6.53 11.74 7.60
N TYR A 73 -6.18 10.55 7.12
CA TYR A 73 -5.31 9.56 7.77
C TYR A 73 -5.91 8.81 8.97
N PHE A 74 -7.22 8.93 9.17
CA PHE A 74 -7.92 8.31 10.29
C PHE A 74 -9.29 7.71 9.92
N SER A 75 -10.05 8.32 9.01
CA SER A 75 -11.33 7.78 8.54
C SER A 75 -11.22 6.41 7.86
N THR A 76 -12.36 5.81 7.50
CA THR A 76 -12.47 4.44 6.97
C THR A 76 -11.47 4.11 5.87
N HIS A 77 -11.34 4.93 4.83
CA HIS A 77 -10.41 4.65 3.72
C HIS A 77 -8.96 4.49 4.21
N TRP A 78 -8.53 5.35 5.13
CA TRP A 78 -7.18 5.34 5.67
C TRP A 78 -6.93 4.20 6.66
N SER A 79 -7.94 3.89 7.48
CA SER A 79 -7.88 2.79 8.43
C SER A 79 -7.82 1.44 7.70
N MET A 80 -8.65 1.24 6.68
CA MET A 80 -8.63 0.03 5.85
C MET A 80 -7.29 -0.15 5.14
N LEU A 81 -6.75 0.93 4.56
CA LEU A 81 -5.44 0.92 3.93
C LEU A 81 -4.33 0.52 4.91
N LEU A 82 -4.30 1.15 6.08
CA LEU A 82 -3.28 0.90 7.09
C LEU A 82 -3.39 -0.51 7.66
N LEU A 83 -4.60 -1.02 7.88
CA LEU A 83 -4.84 -2.40 8.30
C LEU A 83 -4.32 -3.40 7.26
N ALA A 84 -4.53 -3.13 5.97
CA ALA A 84 -4.01 -3.97 4.88
C ALA A 84 -2.47 -3.95 4.83
N GLU A 85 -1.83 -2.78 4.95
CA GLU A 85 -0.37 -2.67 5.03
C GLU A 85 0.19 -3.40 6.26
N LEU A 86 -0.49 -3.31 7.41
CA LEU A 86 -0.13 -4.01 8.64
C LEU A 86 -0.34 -5.54 8.58
N GLY A 87 -0.96 -6.06 7.52
CA GLY A 87 -1.24 -7.48 7.36
C GLY A 87 -2.38 -7.99 8.26
N ALA A 88 -3.34 -7.14 8.63
CA ALA A 88 -4.54 -7.59 9.34
C ALA A 88 -5.23 -8.72 8.57
N ASP A 89 -5.72 -9.74 9.27
CA ASP A 89 -6.40 -10.89 8.66
C ASP A 89 -7.63 -10.43 7.86
N GLY A 90 -7.59 -10.58 6.53
CA GLY A 90 -8.67 -10.18 5.64
C GLY A 90 -9.98 -10.94 5.87
N SER A 91 -9.90 -12.12 6.51
CA SER A 91 -11.06 -12.91 6.92
C SER A 91 -11.64 -12.46 8.27
N ASP A 92 -11.04 -11.49 8.97
CA ASP A 92 -11.64 -10.90 10.16
C ASP A 92 -12.99 -10.25 9.79
N PRO A 93 -14.10 -10.54 10.50
CA PRO A 93 -15.39 -9.96 10.21
C PRO A 93 -15.39 -8.42 10.14
N ARG A 94 -14.55 -7.75 10.94
CA ARG A 94 -14.41 -6.29 10.95
C ARG A 94 -13.72 -5.79 9.69
N MET A 95 -12.70 -6.51 9.19
CA MET A 95 -12.05 -6.19 7.92
C MET A 95 -13.05 -6.29 6.76
N ARG A 96 -13.77 -7.41 6.65
CA ARG A 96 -14.82 -7.59 5.62
C ARG A 96 -15.89 -6.51 5.68
N LYS A 97 -16.32 -6.14 6.89
CA LYS A 97 -17.33 -5.09 7.08
C LYS A 97 -16.84 -3.71 6.65
N GLY A 98 -15.58 -3.38 6.92
CA GLY A 98 -14.97 -2.12 6.49
C GLY A 98 -14.81 -2.04 4.97
N ALA A 99 -14.40 -3.14 4.33
CA ALA A 99 -14.36 -3.23 2.87
C ALA A 99 -15.76 -3.09 2.25
N ALA A 100 -16.75 -3.82 2.77
CA ALA A 100 -18.13 -3.73 2.32
C ALA A 100 -18.72 -2.31 2.47
N PHE A 101 -18.45 -1.64 3.60
CA PHE A 101 -18.83 -0.25 3.79
C PHE A 101 -18.22 0.66 2.72
N MET A 102 -16.91 0.53 2.46
CA MET A 102 -16.23 1.36 1.46
C MET A 102 -16.80 1.15 0.06
N LEU A 103 -16.99 -0.11 -0.35
CA LEU A 103 -17.58 -0.48 -1.63
C LEU A 103 -18.97 0.16 -1.80
N ALA A 104 -19.85 -0.03 -0.82
CA ALA A 104 -21.19 0.58 -0.82
C ALA A 104 -21.14 2.12 -0.87
N ALA A 105 -20.25 2.74 -0.10
CA ALA A 105 -20.12 4.20 -0.02
C ALA A 105 -19.59 4.84 -1.31
N THR A 106 -18.84 4.10 -2.14
CA THR A 106 -18.25 4.61 -3.38
C THR A 106 -19.00 4.17 -4.65
N GLN A 107 -20.04 3.34 -4.55
CA GLN A 107 -20.72 2.76 -5.72
C GLN A 107 -21.29 3.83 -6.65
N ASN A 108 -22.09 4.77 -6.13
CA ASN A 108 -22.74 5.78 -6.96
C ASN A 108 -21.73 6.71 -7.64
N GLU A 109 -20.67 7.09 -6.93
CA GLU A 109 -19.58 7.91 -7.45
C GLU A 109 -18.84 7.17 -8.58
N LEU A 110 -18.50 5.90 -8.39
CA LEU A 110 -17.84 5.08 -9.39
C LEU A 110 -18.68 4.94 -10.66
N THR A 111 -19.95 4.55 -10.52
CA THR A 111 -20.88 4.38 -11.65
C THR A 111 -20.99 5.68 -12.45
N THR A 112 -21.28 6.79 -11.77
CA THR A 112 -21.43 8.11 -12.42
C THR A 112 -20.15 8.54 -13.14
N THR A 113 -18.99 8.26 -12.54
CA THR A 113 -17.71 8.67 -13.13
C THR A 113 -17.38 7.82 -14.36
N LEU A 114 -17.64 6.51 -14.31
CA LEU A 114 -17.45 5.62 -15.46
C LEU A 114 -18.37 6.01 -16.64
N GLU A 115 -19.65 6.30 -16.38
CA GLU A 115 -20.61 6.74 -17.42
C GLU A 115 -20.16 8.02 -18.13
N LYS A 116 -19.48 8.90 -17.41
CA LYS A 116 -18.93 10.16 -17.94
C LYS A 116 -17.53 10.02 -18.55
N GLY A 117 -16.95 8.82 -18.53
CA GLY A 117 -15.56 8.60 -18.97
C GLY A 117 -14.52 9.32 -18.10
N GLY A 118 -14.86 9.60 -16.84
CA GLY A 118 -13.97 10.31 -15.92
C GLY A 118 -12.75 9.48 -15.52
N HIS A 119 -11.68 10.18 -15.16
CA HIS A 119 -10.40 9.60 -14.77
C HIS A 119 -9.77 10.41 -13.61
N GLY A 120 -8.61 9.97 -13.13
CA GLY A 120 -7.89 10.52 -12.00
C GLY A 120 -8.09 9.76 -10.70
N LEU A 121 -7.53 10.27 -9.60
CA LEU A 121 -7.64 9.63 -8.28
C LEU A 121 -7.22 8.15 -8.22
N SER A 122 -6.33 7.72 -9.12
CA SER A 122 -5.82 6.34 -9.15
C SER A 122 -5.28 5.84 -7.82
N CYS A 123 -4.73 6.73 -6.98
CA CYS A 123 -4.28 6.34 -5.64
C CYS A 123 -5.43 5.93 -4.71
N PHE A 124 -6.60 6.57 -4.82
CA PHE A 124 -7.78 6.19 -4.05
C PHE A 124 -8.32 4.83 -4.51
N TRP A 125 -8.57 4.69 -5.81
CA TRP A 125 -9.15 3.49 -6.41
C TRP A 125 -8.21 2.28 -6.30
N GLY A 126 -6.91 2.47 -6.47
CA GLY A 126 -5.90 1.42 -6.27
C GLY A 126 -5.84 0.93 -4.82
N ASN A 127 -5.89 1.84 -3.85
CA ASN A 127 -5.98 1.47 -2.44
C ASN A 127 -7.28 0.72 -2.13
N LEU A 128 -8.42 1.20 -2.66
CA LEU A 128 -9.72 0.53 -2.49
C LEU A 128 -9.70 -0.88 -3.05
N LEU A 129 -9.17 -1.06 -4.26
CA LEU A 129 -9.01 -2.38 -4.87
C LEU A 129 -8.17 -3.30 -3.98
N ARG A 130 -7.01 -2.81 -3.50
CA ARG A 130 -6.07 -3.58 -2.68
C ARG A 130 -6.73 -4.16 -1.43
N TYR A 131 -7.31 -3.33 -0.58
CA TYR A 131 -7.88 -3.84 0.67
C TYR A 131 -9.20 -4.59 0.46
N SER A 132 -9.93 -4.34 -0.63
CA SER A 132 -11.14 -5.10 -0.94
C SER A 132 -10.82 -6.52 -1.40
N LEU A 133 -9.82 -6.70 -2.26
CA LEU A 133 -9.32 -8.02 -2.65
C LEU A 133 -8.75 -8.78 -1.45
N HIS A 134 -8.00 -8.10 -0.58
CA HIS A 134 -7.51 -8.67 0.67
C HIS A 134 -8.62 -9.21 1.57
N CYS A 135 -9.81 -8.59 1.55
CA CYS A 135 -10.98 -9.03 2.32
C CYS A 135 -11.88 -10.05 1.57
N SER A 136 -11.33 -10.75 0.58
CA SER A 136 -12.01 -11.77 -0.23
C SER A 136 -13.30 -11.28 -0.91
N GLN A 137 -13.33 -10.02 -1.35
CA GLN A 137 -14.48 -9.44 -2.08
C GLN A 137 -14.36 -9.59 -3.60
N ALA A 138 -13.55 -10.53 -4.11
CA ALA A 138 -13.24 -10.65 -5.54
C ALA A 138 -14.48 -10.84 -6.43
N ASP A 139 -15.51 -11.52 -5.93
CA ASP A 139 -16.77 -11.78 -6.65
C ASP A 139 -17.74 -10.58 -6.64
N ASN A 140 -17.41 -9.50 -5.94
CA ASN A 140 -18.23 -8.29 -5.95
C ASN A 140 -18.10 -7.59 -7.31
N LEU A 141 -19.24 -7.38 -7.99
CA LEU A 141 -19.29 -6.76 -9.32
C LEU A 141 -18.58 -5.40 -9.39
N GLN A 142 -18.60 -4.63 -8.30
CA GLN A 142 -17.92 -3.34 -8.21
C GLN A 142 -16.40 -3.46 -8.34
N ILE A 143 -15.79 -4.60 -7.99
CA ILE A 143 -14.35 -4.81 -8.20
C ILE A 143 -14.00 -4.72 -9.68
N GLN A 144 -14.84 -5.29 -10.55
CA GLN A 144 -14.63 -5.21 -12.00
C GLN A 144 -14.79 -3.77 -12.51
N ASP A 145 -15.69 -2.99 -11.92
CA ASP A 145 -15.85 -1.58 -12.23
C ASP A 145 -14.62 -0.76 -11.79
N ILE A 146 -14.05 -1.05 -10.62
CA ILE A 146 -12.82 -0.40 -10.13
C ILE A 146 -11.64 -0.76 -11.05
N ILE A 147 -11.52 -2.01 -11.47
CA ILE A 147 -10.49 -2.44 -12.43
C ILE A 147 -10.66 -1.70 -13.76
N ARG A 148 -11.88 -1.61 -14.28
CA ARG A 148 -12.18 -0.86 -15.51
C ARG A 148 -11.84 0.62 -15.37
N TYR A 149 -12.12 1.21 -14.21
CA TYR A 149 -11.77 2.59 -13.91
C TYR A 149 -10.26 2.80 -13.94
N LEU A 150 -9.49 1.95 -13.26
CA LEU A 150 -8.03 2.04 -13.24
C LEU A 150 -7.43 1.83 -14.64
N ALA A 151 -8.01 0.96 -15.46
CA ALA A 151 -7.62 0.79 -16.84
C ALA A 151 -7.91 2.03 -17.70
N ASN A 152 -9.07 2.68 -17.50
CA ASN A 152 -9.37 3.96 -18.15
C ASN A 152 -8.35 5.03 -17.73
N ASP A 153 -8.00 5.10 -16.45
CA ASP A 153 -7.00 6.07 -15.97
C ASP A 153 -5.60 5.79 -16.55
N ALA A 154 -5.23 4.52 -16.71
CA ALA A 154 -3.99 4.11 -17.38
C ALA A 154 -3.91 4.60 -18.83
N GLN A 155 -5.02 4.53 -19.57
CA GLN A 155 -5.14 5.05 -20.94
C GLN A 155 -5.10 6.58 -20.99
N ASN A 156 -5.46 7.24 -19.90
CA ASN A 156 -5.39 8.69 -19.71
C ASN A 156 -4.10 9.12 -18.99
N ASN A 157 -3.02 8.35 -19.14
CA ASN A 157 -1.67 8.67 -18.64
C ASN A 157 -1.59 8.92 -17.12
N TRP A 158 -2.47 8.31 -16.32
CA TRP A 158 -2.47 8.46 -14.86
C TRP A 158 -2.62 9.92 -14.39
N CYS A 159 -3.29 10.76 -15.20
CA CYS A 159 -3.47 12.17 -14.93
C CYS A 159 -4.30 12.40 -13.66
N CYS A 160 -3.84 13.30 -12.79
CA CYS A 160 -4.52 13.54 -11.51
C CYS A 160 -4.95 15.01 -11.38
N PRO A 161 -6.21 15.30 -11.03
CA PRO A 161 -6.67 16.68 -10.81
C PRO A 161 -5.89 17.37 -9.68
N TYR A 162 -5.50 16.62 -8.63
CA TYR A 162 -4.67 17.15 -7.55
C TYR A 162 -3.19 17.35 -7.92
N ASN A 163 -2.76 16.88 -9.09
CA ASN A 163 -1.46 17.20 -9.69
C ASN A 163 -1.59 18.22 -10.84
N GLY A 164 -2.68 19.00 -10.88
CA GLY A 164 -2.90 20.00 -11.94
C GLY A 164 -3.26 19.37 -13.29
N GLY A 165 -3.83 18.17 -13.29
CA GLY A 165 -4.15 17.42 -14.51
C GLY A 165 -2.95 16.72 -15.15
N LEU A 166 -1.77 16.74 -14.51
CA LEU A 166 -0.57 16.06 -15.00
C LEU A 166 -0.52 14.59 -14.53
N PRO A 167 0.21 13.71 -15.25
CA PRO A 167 0.52 12.35 -14.82
C PRO A 167 1.06 12.31 -13.38
N CYS A 168 0.58 11.37 -12.57
CA CYS A 168 0.88 11.34 -11.14
C CYS A 168 1.55 10.04 -10.70
N ALA A 169 2.83 10.10 -10.31
CA ALA A 169 3.60 8.95 -9.83
C ALA A 169 2.99 8.28 -8.60
N TRP A 170 2.45 9.07 -7.65
CA TRP A 170 1.73 8.53 -6.49
C TRP A 170 0.45 7.79 -6.91
N GLY A 171 -0.27 8.30 -7.90
CA GLY A 171 -1.44 7.67 -8.49
C GLY A 171 -1.08 6.33 -9.11
N ALA A 172 -0.16 6.33 -10.07
CA ALA A 172 0.28 5.14 -10.79
C ALA A 172 0.82 4.04 -9.85
N ALA A 173 1.70 4.39 -8.90
CA ALA A 173 2.27 3.43 -7.96
C ALA A 173 1.20 2.72 -7.11
N ARG A 174 0.19 3.48 -6.65
CA ARG A 174 -0.91 2.96 -5.83
C ARG A 174 -1.93 2.16 -6.64
N ALA A 175 -2.18 2.57 -7.90
CA ALA A 175 -2.97 1.78 -8.83
C ALA A 175 -2.32 0.42 -9.11
N LEU A 176 -1.01 0.41 -9.42
CA LEU A 176 -0.25 -0.82 -9.64
C LEU A 176 -0.23 -1.72 -8.41
N TRP A 177 -0.13 -1.13 -7.20
CA TRP A 177 -0.24 -1.90 -5.96
C TRP A 177 -1.62 -2.57 -5.81
N GLY A 178 -2.71 -1.88 -6.18
CA GLY A 178 -4.04 -2.48 -6.22
C GLY A 178 -4.14 -3.62 -7.24
N LEU A 179 -3.68 -3.40 -8.47
CA LEU A 179 -3.71 -4.39 -9.55
C LEU A 179 -2.81 -5.60 -9.28
N ALA A 180 -1.68 -5.40 -8.61
CA ALA A 180 -0.74 -6.47 -8.24
C ALA A 180 -1.38 -7.52 -7.31
N ALA A 181 -2.39 -7.13 -6.52
CA ALA A 181 -3.11 -8.03 -5.63
C ALA A 181 -3.98 -9.06 -6.36
N LEU A 182 -4.25 -8.86 -7.66
CA LEU A 182 -4.86 -9.90 -8.49
C LEU A 182 -3.83 -11.00 -8.75
N PRO A 183 -4.17 -12.29 -8.53
CA PRO A 183 -3.32 -13.40 -8.92
C PRO A 183 -2.95 -13.30 -10.40
N ALA A 184 -1.68 -13.57 -10.76
CA ALA A 184 -1.20 -13.41 -12.14
C ALA A 184 -2.07 -14.14 -13.19
N LEU A 185 -2.55 -15.35 -12.86
CA LEU A 185 -3.42 -16.13 -13.74
C LEU A 185 -4.84 -15.54 -13.91
N GLN A 186 -5.24 -14.60 -13.06
CA GLN A 186 -6.55 -13.94 -13.09
C GLN A 186 -6.47 -12.52 -13.68
N ARG A 187 -5.27 -12.04 -14.03
CA ARG A 187 -5.10 -10.73 -14.65
C ARG A 187 -5.52 -10.81 -16.11
N SER A 188 -6.52 -10.03 -16.48
CA SER A 188 -6.97 -9.92 -17.87
C SER A 188 -5.95 -9.13 -18.71
N PRO A 189 -6.01 -9.20 -20.05
CA PRO A 189 -5.11 -8.43 -20.91
C PRO A 189 -5.13 -6.93 -20.65
N ILE A 190 -6.28 -6.36 -20.28
CA ILE A 190 -6.40 -4.93 -19.95
C ILE A 190 -5.73 -4.60 -18.61
N VAL A 191 -5.75 -5.51 -17.63
CA VAL A 191 -5.03 -5.35 -16.37
C VAL A 191 -3.53 -5.39 -16.62
N GLU A 192 -3.04 -6.35 -17.42
CA GLU A 192 -1.62 -6.44 -17.76
C GLU A 192 -1.14 -5.22 -18.54
N ALA A 193 -1.93 -4.73 -19.51
CA ALA A 193 -1.62 -3.50 -20.23
C ALA A 193 -1.57 -2.27 -19.30
N SER A 194 -2.46 -2.22 -18.29
CA SER A 194 -2.47 -1.15 -17.30
C SER A 194 -1.24 -1.22 -16.37
N ILE A 195 -0.87 -2.42 -15.92
CA ILE A 195 0.36 -2.63 -15.14
C ILE A 195 1.58 -2.20 -15.97
N GLN A 196 1.67 -2.62 -17.22
CA GLN A 196 2.79 -2.27 -18.10
C GLN A 196 2.86 -0.75 -18.34
N SER A 197 1.72 -0.09 -18.58
CA SER A 197 1.66 1.38 -18.69
C SER A 197 2.26 2.08 -17.46
N GLY A 198 1.92 1.60 -16.26
CA GLY A 198 2.47 2.16 -15.02
C GLY A 198 3.96 1.86 -14.84
N ILE A 199 4.44 0.68 -15.23
CA ILE A 199 5.87 0.32 -15.19
C ILE A 199 6.65 1.23 -16.14
N THR A 200 6.19 1.38 -17.38
CA THR A 200 6.81 2.28 -18.36
C THR A 200 6.83 3.72 -17.86
N PHE A 201 5.73 4.22 -17.29
CA PHE A 201 5.70 5.55 -16.69
C PHE A 201 6.67 5.69 -15.51
N LEU A 202 6.72 4.72 -14.61
CA LEU A 202 7.51 4.81 -13.38
C LEU A 202 9.01 4.56 -13.59
N LEU A 203 9.39 3.66 -14.51
CA LEU A 203 10.75 3.15 -14.63
C LEU A 203 11.45 3.45 -15.97
N GLU A 204 10.70 3.72 -17.04
CA GLU A 204 11.27 3.93 -18.38
C GLU A 204 11.25 5.41 -18.79
N ASN A 205 10.08 6.04 -18.68
CA ASN A 205 9.89 7.45 -19.05
C ASN A 205 10.51 8.41 -18.03
N HIS A 206 10.67 7.94 -16.80
CA HIS A 206 11.11 8.72 -15.64
C HIS A 206 12.01 7.88 -14.74
N ARG A 207 12.72 8.53 -13.82
CA ARG A 207 13.68 7.86 -12.93
C ARG A 207 13.29 8.05 -11.48
N LEU A 208 13.15 6.94 -10.75
CA LEU A 208 12.86 6.94 -9.31
C LEU A 208 13.86 7.79 -8.51
N THR A 209 15.14 7.78 -8.87
CA THR A 209 16.23 8.46 -8.15
C THR A 209 16.25 9.97 -8.29
N THR A 210 15.67 10.51 -9.36
CA THR A 210 15.52 11.97 -9.58
C THR A 210 14.10 12.43 -9.30
N ALA A 211 13.12 11.51 -9.32
CA ALA A 211 11.70 11.80 -9.22
C ALA A 211 11.25 12.83 -10.24
N ASP A 212 11.77 12.76 -11.46
CA ASP A 212 11.54 13.69 -12.57
C ASP A 212 10.16 13.56 -13.23
N TYR A 213 9.18 13.09 -12.46
CA TYR A 213 7.78 12.98 -12.88
C TYR A 213 7.14 14.36 -13.06
N PRO A 214 6.14 14.49 -13.95
CA PRO A 214 5.40 15.73 -14.13
C PRO A 214 4.77 16.20 -12.82
N THR A 215 4.97 17.47 -12.49
CA THR A 215 4.31 18.12 -11.36
C THR A 215 4.17 19.62 -11.62
N HIS A 216 3.08 20.21 -11.12
CA HIS A 216 2.85 21.66 -11.15
C HIS A 216 3.59 22.40 -10.02
N GLY A 217 4.30 21.67 -9.16
CA GLY A 217 5.04 22.20 -8.02
C GLY A 217 6.45 21.64 -7.94
N GLN A 218 6.92 21.39 -6.72
CA GLN A 218 8.22 20.76 -6.49
C GLN A 218 8.04 19.29 -6.10
N VAL A 219 9.05 18.48 -6.38
CA VAL A 219 9.12 17.10 -5.90
C VAL A 219 8.97 17.08 -4.38
N HIS A 220 7.96 16.36 -3.90
CA HIS A 220 7.68 16.32 -2.47
C HIS A 220 8.81 15.58 -1.71
N PRO A 221 9.35 16.13 -0.60
CA PRO A 221 10.48 15.52 0.13
C PRO A 221 10.24 14.11 0.69
N PHE A 222 8.99 13.65 0.70
CA PHE A 222 8.65 12.28 1.12
C PHE A 222 9.19 11.24 0.14
N TRP A 223 9.32 11.57 -1.14
CA TRP A 223 9.75 10.62 -2.17
C TRP A 223 11.10 9.95 -1.84
N PHE A 224 12.03 10.72 -1.27
CA PHE A 224 13.38 10.27 -0.91
C PHE A 224 13.54 9.85 0.56
N ARG A 225 12.44 9.73 1.29
CA ARG A 225 12.43 9.22 2.67
C ARG A 225 11.83 7.83 2.62
N LEU A 226 12.35 6.91 3.43
CA LEU A 226 11.76 5.59 3.59
C LEU A 226 10.67 5.72 4.65
N ASN A 227 9.41 5.78 4.23
CA ASN A 227 8.32 6.20 5.11
C ASN A 227 7.44 5.02 5.56
N PHE A 228 6.99 5.10 6.80
CA PHE A 228 5.86 4.33 7.28
C PHE A 228 5.12 5.07 8.43
N PRO A 229 3.78 5.13 8.44
CA PRO A 229 2.88 4.70 7.37
C PRO A 229 2.91 5.65 6.16
N LEU A 230 2.47 5.14 5.01
CA LEU A 230 2.11 5.92 3.83
C LEU A 230 0.62 5.70 3.49
N PHE A 231 -0.02 6.71 2.92
CA PHE A 231 -1.45 6.65 2.60
C PHE A 231 -1.71 6.75 1.08
N TYR A 232 -2.03 7.93 0.55
CA TYR A 232 -2.12 8.10 -0.90
C TYR A 232 -0.75 8.39 -1.54
N GLN A 233 0.25 8.72 -0.71
CA GLN A 233 1.60 8.99 -1.17
C GLN A 233 2.36 7.69 -1.45
N ALA A 234 3.39 7.81 -2.29
CA ALA A 234 4.43 6.81 -2.49
C ALA A 234 5.81 7.44 -2.27
N ASP A 235 6.77 6.61 -1.88
CA ASP A 235 8.20 6.90 -1.91
C ASP A 235 8.92 5.83 -2.74
N ILE A 236 10.24 5.98 -2.93
CA ILE A 236 11.04 5.04 -3.72
C ILE A 236 10.87 3.60 -3.22
N LEU A 237 10.85 3.38 -1.89
CA LEU A 237 10.69 2.05 -1.32
C LEU A 237 9.31 1.46 -1.62
N PHE A 238 8.25 2.26 -1.54
CA PHE A 238 6.92 1.82 -1.92
C PHE A 238 6.87 1.38 -3.39
N VAL A 239 7.45 2.16 -4.30
CA VAL A 239 7.47 1.78 -5.72
C VAL A 239 8.25 0.47 -5.92
N LEU A 240 9.43 0.34 -5.31
CA LEU A 240 10.22 -0.91 -5.38
C LEU A 240 9.48 -2.11 -4.79
N ARG A 241 8.73 -1.94 -3.69
CA ARG A 241 7.86 -2.99 -3.12
C ARG A 241 6.79 -3.44 -4.12
N VAL A 242 6.17 -2.50 -4.84
CA VAL A 242 5.20 -2.81 -5.89
C VAL A 242 5.86 -3.57 -7.05
N MET A 243 7.06 -3.15 -7.49
CA MET A 243 7.82 -3.86 -8.51
C MET A 243 8.22 -5.27 -8.07
N ALA A 244 8.53 -5.46 -6.78
CA ALA A 244 8.83 -6.77 -6.20
C ALA A 244 7.64 -7.71 -6.27
N GLU A 245 6.46 -7.20 -5.91
CA GLU A 245 5.20 -7.94 -5.95
C GLU A 245 4.79 -8.32 -7.39
N LEU A 246 5.05 -7.41 -8.33
CA LEU A 246 4.86 -7.64 -9.77
C LEU A 246 5.95 -8.51 -10.40
N ARG A 247 7.01 -8.87 -9.66
CA ARG A 247 8.18 -9.65 -10.12
C ARG A 247 8.95 -8.99 -11.28
N VAL A 248 9.13 -7.68 -11.20
CA VAL A 248 9.84 -6.86 -12.21
C VAL A 248 10.96 -6.01 -11.60
N LEU A 249 11.51 -6.42 -10.45
CA LEU A 249 12.63 -5.71 -9.80
C LEU A 249 13.94 -5.76 -10.59
N ASP A 250 14.10 -6.73 -11.47
CA ASP A 250 15.23 -6.87 -12.40
C ASP A 250 15.16 -5.88 -13.58
N HIS A 251 14.06 -5.14 -13.72
CA HIS A 251 13.91 -4.12 -14.74
C HIS A 251 15.07 -3.09 -14.67
N PRO A 252 15.70 -2.72 -15.81
CA PRO A 252 16.84 -1.79 -15.82
C PRO A 252 16.55 -0.45 -15.14
N GLY A 253 15.33 0.07 -15.27
CA GLY A 253 14.89 1.30 -14.62
C GLY A 253 14.80 1.24 -13.08
N ALA A 254 14.71 0.04 -12.50
CA ALA A 254 14.71 -0.14 -11.05
C ALA A 254 16.13 -0.19 -10.45
N GLN A 255 17.14 -0.58 -11.24
CA GLN A 255 18.51 -0.80 -10.73
C GLN A 255 19.13 0.43 -10.06
N PRO A 256 19.05 1.65 -10.63
CA PRO A 256 19.59 2.84 -9.97
C PRO A 256 18.93 3.13 -8.61
N ALA A 257 17.65 2.79 -8.45
CA ALA A 257 16.92 2.98 -7.21
C ALA A 257 17.29 1.93 -6.15
N LEU A 258 17.57 0.70 -6.58
CA LEU A 258 18.12 -0.36 -5.72
C LEU A 258 19.52 0.00 -5.24
N GLU A 259 20.39 0.51 -6.12
CA GLU A 259 21.71 1.03 -5.75
C GLU A 259 21.60 2.22 -4.78
N TRP A 260 20.65 3.13 -5.04
CA TRP A 260 20.35 4.23 -4.12
C TRP A 260 19.92 3.69 -2.75
N LEU A 261 19.05 2.68 -2.69
CA LEU A 261 18.62 2.06 -1.44
C LEU A 261 19.80 1.41 -0.71
N LEU A 262 20.65 0.66 -1.41
CA LEU A 262 21.88 0.07 -0.85
C LEU A 262 22.81 1.14 -0.27
N SER A 263 22.95 2.30 -0.93
CA SER A 263 23.73 3.43 -0.43
C SER A 263 23.18 4.04 0.88
N LYS A 264 21.89 3.81 1.19
CA LYS A 264 21.26 4.25 2.45
C LYS A 264 21.34 3.20 3.56
N CYS A 265 21.85 2.00 3.26
CA CYS A 265 22.01 0.93 4.22
C CYS A 265 23.02 1.34 5.30
N ARG A 266 22.65 1.14 6.57
CA ARG A 266 23.50 1.40 7.74
C ARG A 266 24.21 0.12 8.18
N PRO A 267 25.24 0.24 9.05
CA PRO A 267 25.83 -0.94 9.69
C PRO A 267 24.76 -1.86 10.27
N GLY A 268 24.92 -3.17 10.07
CA GLY A 268 23.94 -4.18 10.47
C GLY A 268 22.79 -4.41 9.48
N GLY A 269 22.84 -3.85 8.27
CA GLY A 269 21.83 -4.12 7.24
C GLY A 269 20.52 -3.36 7.45
N ARG A 270 20.56 -2.16 8.05
CA ARG A 270 19.35 -1.45 8.52
C ARG A 270 19.13 -0.15 7.76
N TRP A 271 17.88 0.25 7.63
CA TRP A 271 17.49 1.53 7.04
C TRP A 271 16.81 2.43 8.06
N ARG A 272 17.02 3.73 7.92
CA ARG A 272 16.37 4.73 8.78
C ARG A 272 14.97 5.01 8.23
N GLY A 273 13.96 4.68 9.02
CA GLY A 273 12.57 5.02 8.71
C GLY A 273 12.22 6.47 9.03
N ALA A 274 11.17 6.97 8.37
CA ALA A 274 10.52 8.24 8.65
C ALA A 274 9.01 8.02 8.85
N SER A 275 8.42 8.67 9.86
CA SER A 275 6.98 8.59 10.10
C SER A 275 6.34 9.98 10.02
N PRO A 276 5.98 10.44 8.80
CA PRO A 276 5.45 11.79 8.59
C PRO A 276 4.05 11.98 9.18
N PHE A 277 3.30 10.89 9.39
CA PHE A 277 1.91 10.94 9.87
C PHE A 277 1.72 10.48 11.31
N ARG A 278 2.79 10.23 12.07
CA ARG A 278 2.73 9.70 13.45
C ARG A 278 1.82 10.45 14.43
N ARG A 279 1.56 11.75 14.18
CA ARG A 279 0.67 12.59 15.01
C ARG A 279 -0.72 12.82 14.40
N ARG A 280 -0.99 12.22 13.24
CA ARG A 280 -2.20 12.44 12.43
C ARG A 280 -2.99 11.15 12.18
N THR A 281 -2.49 10.03 12.67
CA THR A 281 -3.12 8.71 12.52
C THR A 281 -3.21 8.01 13.88
N TRP A 282 -3.59 6.74 13.88
CA TRP A 282 -3.77 5.90 15.06
C TRP A 282 -2.52 5.87 15.97
N PRO A 283 -2.72 5.90 17.29
CA PRO A 283 -1.61 5.76 18.24
C PRO A 283 -0.93 4.39 18.09
N GLY A 284 0.34 4.31 18.52
CA GLY A 284 1.12 3.06 18.45
C GLY A 284 1.95 2.87 17.17
N LEU A 285 1.85 3.78 16.19
CA LEU A 285 2.64 3.77 14.94
C LEU A 285 3.73 4.84 14.90
N ALA A 286 4.11 5.37 16.06
CA ALA A 286 5.01 6.51 16.19
C ALA A 286 6.43 6.16 16.63
N ASP A 287 6.68 4.90 17.03
CA ASP A 287 7.99 4.45 17.53
C ASP A 287 9.03 4.50 16.37
N PRO A 288 10.11 5.30 16.51
CA PRO A 288 11.11 5.44 15.46
C PRO A 288 11.88 4.16 15.14
N GLU A 289 12.05 3.29 16.13
CA GLU A 289 12.74 2.01 15.93
C GLU A 289 11.84 1.04 15.16
N GLU A 290 10.55 0.95 15.52
CA GLU A 290 9.56 0.17 14.76
C GLU A 290 9.40 0.68 13.33
N THR A 291 9.44 1.99 13.13
CA THR A 291 9.43 2.59 11.78
C THR A 291 10.69 2.18 10.99
N SER A 292 11.84 2.13 11.64
CA SER A 292 13.09 1.70 11.00
C SER A 292 13.09 0.20 10.70
N ARG A 293 12.53 -0.62 11.59
CA ARG A 293 12.30 -2.06 11.34
C ARG A 293 11.37 -2.27 10.14
N TRP A 294 10.26 -1.53 10.09
CA TRP A 294 9.30 -1.62 8.98
C TRP A 294 9.94 -1.36 7.62
N VAL A 295 10.75 -0.31 7.49
CA VAL A 295 11.37 0.02 6.20
C VAL A 295 12.58 -0.84 5.88
N SER A 296 13.15 -1.56 6.85
CA SER A 296 14.26 -2.51 6.64
C SER A 296 13.77 -3.92 6.34
N LEU A 297 12.47 -4.18 6.53
CA LEU A 297 11.82 -5.46 6.26
C LEU A 297 11.68 -5.74 4.76
N PHE A 298 11.62 -4.68 3.95
CA PHE A 298 11.37 -4.71 2.51
C PHE A 298 12.60 -4.31 1.69
#